data_AF-A0A151IAM1-F1
#
_entry.id   AF-A0A151IAM1-F1
#
_cell.length_a   1.000
_cell.length_b   1.000
_cell.length_c   1.000
_cell.angle_alpha   90.00
_cell.angle_beta   90.00
_cell.angle_gamma   90.00
#
_symmetry.space_group_name_H-M   'P 1'
#
loop_
_entity.id
_entity.type
_entity.pdbx_description
1 polymer ?
#
loop_
_entity_poly.entity_id
_entity_poly.type
_entity_poly.pdbx_seq_one_letter_code
_entity_poly.pdbx_strand_id
1 'polypeptide(L)'
;LSQVINLIILILYRTGFGGEFLGVGGTWNLNEDKNPDAEIVASGVFVGFFIYTSVVLISYCFGNSDHKKTLVEIIMNFVGTFMFVAVGGTALHYWHGYIPEQKYIYDASERQIGLAVGSLCVLEGAAYLIDLILSFLHYAKEEF
;
A
#
# COMPACT_ATOMS: atom_id res chain seq x y z
N LEU A 1 -10.14 -8.21 3.76
CA LEU A 1 -9.63 -7.12 4.62
C LEU A 1 -8.71 -6.21 3.82
N SER A 2 -7.69 -6.78 3.18
CA SER A 2 -6.65 -6.11 2.41
C SER A 2 -7.22 -5.16 1.32
N GLN A 3 -8.20 -5.61 0.54
CA GLN A 3 -8.85 -4.78 -0.49
C GLN A 3 -9.50 -3.49 0.07
N VAL A 4 -10.08 -3.54 1.27
CA VAL A 4 -10.72 -2.35 1.89
C VAL A 4 -9.66 -1.37 2.37
N ILE A 5 -8.58 -1.87 2.97
CA ILE A 5 -7.45 -1.04 3.42
C ILE A 5 -6.79 -0.38 2.21
N ASN A 6 -6.52 -1.12 1.13
CA ASN A 6 -5.96 -0.57 -0.09
C ASN A 6 -6.87 0.51 -0.72
N LEU A 7 -8.20 0.32 -0.69
CA LEU A 7 -9.13 1.37 -1.13
C LEU A 7 -9.03 2.65 -0.29
N ILE A 8 -8.92 2.52 1.04
CA ILE A 8 -8.73 3.66 1.94
C ILE A 8 -7.40 4.36 1.63
N ILE A 9 -6.31 3.60 1.46
CA ILE A 9 -4.99 4.12 1.07
C ILE A 9 -5.09 4.93 -0.21
N LEU A 10 -5.76 4.42 -1.26
CA LEU A 10 -5.95 5.12 -2.53
C LEU A 10 -6.70 6.45 -2.39
N ILE A 11 -7.76 6.49 -1.58
CA ILE A 11 -8.52 7.72 -1.32
C ILE A 11 -7.62 8.75 -0.63
N LEU A 12 -6.95 8.37 0.45
CA LEU A 12 -6.06 9.26 1.20
C LEU A 12 -4.87 9.71 0.35
N TYR A 13 -4.28 8.82 -0.45
CA TYR A 13 -3.20 9.14 -1.37
C TYR A 13 -3.63 10.15 -2.44
N ARG A 14 -4.88 10.08 -2.91
CA ARG A 14 -5.39 10.98 -3.95
C ARG A 14 -5.88 12.32 -3.42
N THR A 15 -6.48 12.40 -2.24
CA THR A 15 -7.14 13.61 -1.73
C THR A 15 -6.64 14.09 -0.38
N GLY A 16 -5.58 13.48 0.16
CA GLY A 16 -5.07 13.75 1.50
C GLY A 16 -4.38 15.11 1.69
N PHE A 17 -4.05 15.82 0.62
CA PHE A 17 -3.43 17.14 0.68
C PHE A 17 -4.50 18.23 0.54
N GLY A 18 -5.38 18.36 1.54
CA GLY A 18 -6.46 19.34 1.49
C GLY A 18 -7.43 19.19 0.31
N GLY A 19 -7.59 17.98 -0.23
CA GLY A 19 -8.36 17.68 -1.45
C GLY A 19 -7.49 17.45 -2.69
N GLU A 20 -6.21 17.80 -2.64
CA GLU A 20 -5.25 17.53 -3.70
C GLU A 20 -4.44 16.25 -3.47
N PHE A 21 -3.60 15.93 -4.45
CA PHE A 21 -2.73 14.76 -4.44
C PHE A 21 -1.71 14.85 -3.29
N LEU A 22 -1.71 13.83 -2.43
CA LEU A 22 -0.84 13.75 -1.27
C LEU A 22 0.56 13.29 -1.67
N GLY A 23 0.64 12.13 -2.31
CA GLY A 23 1.92 11.50 -2.60
C GLY A 23 2.55 10.79 -1.40
N VAL A 24 3.63 10.06 -1.65
CA VAL A 24 4.43 9.34 -0.65
C VAL A 24 5.93 9.63 -0.74
N GLY A 25 6.37 10.43 -1.71
CA GLY A 25 7.77 10.72 -1.95
C GLY A 25 7.98 12.04 -2.68
N GLY A 26 8.70 12.94 -2.02
CA GLY A 26 9.12 14.21 -2.58
C GLY A 26 10.28 14.78 -1.78
N THR A 27 10.63 16.01 -2.07
CA THR A 27 11.67 16.73 -1.34
C THR A 27 11.03 17.47 -0.16
N TRP A 28 11.60 17.26 1.03
CA TRP A 28 11.30 18.04 2.25
C TRP A 28 11.72 19.51 2.18
N ASN A 29 12.47 19.88 1.13
CA ASN A 29 13.05 21.19 0.92
C ASN A 29 12.62 21.72 -0.46
N LEU A 30 12.10 22.94 -0.50
CA LEU A 30 11.68 23.64 -1.73
C LEU A 30 12.81 23.81 -2.76
N ASN A 31 14.07 23.64 -2.34
CA ASN A 31 15.25 23.79 -3.19
C ASN A 31 15.81 22.47 -3.75
N GLU A 32 15.20 21.32 -3.43
CA GLU A 32 15.62 20.04 -3.99
C GLU A 32 14.65 19.60 -5.10
N ASP A 33 15.21 19.07 -6.20
CA ASP A 33 14.44 18.56 -7.32
C ASP A 33 13.60 17.35 -6.90
N LYS A 34 12.28 17.46 -7.08
CA LYS A 34 11.35 16.34 -6.85
C LYS A 34 11.68 15.20 -7.81
N ASN A 35 12.11 14.07 -7.26
CA ASN A 35 12.22 12.84 -8.01
C ASN A 35 10.87 12.08 -7.99
N PRO A 36 10.23 11.83 -9.15
CA PRO A 36 8.93 11.13 -9.22
C PRO A 36 9.01 9.61 -8.98
N ASP A 37 10.21 9.02 -8.84
CA ASP A 37 10.39 7.57 -8.78
C ASP A 37 9.56 6.90 -7.67
N ALA A 38 9.55 7.48 -6.47
CA ALA A 38 8.80 6.95 -5.34
C ALA A 38 7.27 6.96 -5.59
N GLU A 39 6.77 8.02 -6.22
CA GLU A 39 5.35 8.16 -6.56
C GLU A 39 4.92 7.18 -7.65
N ILE A 40 5.78 6.94 -8.63
CA ILE A 40 5.53 5.96 -9.70
C ILE A 40 5.41 4.56 -9.10
N VAL A 41 6.35 4.18 -8.23
CA VAL A 41 6.34 2.88 -7.56
C VAL A 41 5.09 2.74 -6.69
N ALA A 42 4.79 3.73 -5.85
CA ALA A 42 3.63 3.69 -4.96
C ALA A 42 2.30 3.60 -5.71
N SER A 43 2.14 4.40 -6.77
CA SER A 43 0.96 4.34 -7.64
C SER A 43 0.79 2.94 -8.25
N GLY A 44 1.90 2.34 -8.71
CA GLY A 44 1.91 0.99 -9.26
C GLY A 44 1.50 -0.07 -8.23
N VAL A 45 1.97 0.05 -6.98
CA VAL A 45 1.61 -0.87 -5.89
C VAL A 45 0.13 -0.75 -5.55
N PHE A 46 -0.36 0.46 -5.26
CA PHE A 46 -1.73 0.65 -4.81
C PHE A 46 -2.73 0.21 -5.88
N VAL A 47 -2.58 0.71 -7.11
CA VAL A 47 -3.49 0.39 -8.22
C VAL A 47 -3.33 -1.05 -8.66
N GLY A 48 -2.09 -1.55 -8.78
CA GLY A 48 -1.81 -2.92 -9.22
C GLY A 48 -2.42 -3.97 -8.28
N PHE A 49 -2.20 -3.82 -6.97
CA PHE A 49 -2.80 -4.72 -5.98
C PHE A 49 -4.30 -4.55 -5.86
N PHE A 50 -4.86 -3.35 -6.10
CA PHE A 50 -6.30 -3.14 -6.11
C PHE A 50 -6.98 -3.90 -7.26
N ILE A 51 -6.41 -3.82 -8.47
CA ILE A 51 -6.90 -4.57 -9.63
C ILE A 51 -6.77 -6.07 -9.40
N TYR A 52 -5.59 -6.53 -8.95
CA TYR A 52 -5.34 -7.94 -8.68
C TYR A 52 -6.35 -8.52 -7.68
N THR A 53 -6.49 -7.89 -6.51
CA THR A 53 -7.42 -8.35 -5.47
C THR A 53 -8.86 -8.32 -5.94
N SER A 54 -9.25 -7.33 -6.75
CA SER A 54 -10.60 -7.27 -7.35
C SER A 54 -10.86 -8.43 -8.31
N VAL A 55 -9.89 -8.76 -9.18
CA VAL A 55 -10.01 -9.90 -10.10
C VAL A 55 -10.09 -11.22 -9.35
N VAL A 56 -9.27 -11.38 -8.30
CA VAL A 56 -9.28 -12.56 -7.43
C VAL A 56 -10.63 -12.68 -6.72
N LEU A 57 -11.15 -11.60 -6.12
CA LEU A 57 -12.46 -11.57 -5.47
C LEU A 57 -13.59 -11.97 -6.43
N ILE A 58 -13.65 -11.36 -7.62
CA ILE A 58 -14.63 -11.70 -8.65
C ILE A 58 -14.52 -13.19 -9.01
N SER A 59 -13.30 -13.68 -9.19
CA SER A 59 -13.09 -15.08 -9.51
C SER A 59 -13.53 -16.03 -8.39
N TYR A 60 -13.47 -15.63 -7.12
CA TYR A 60 -14.00 -16.42 -6.01
C TYR A 60 -15.54 -16.44 -6.00
N CYS A 61 -16.19 -15.35 -6.42
CA CYS A 61 -17.65 -15.29 -6.50
C CYS A 61 -18.24 -16.11 -7.68
N PHE A 62 -17.49 -16.23 -8.78
CA PHE A 62 -18.00 -16.82 -10.04
C PHE A 62 -17.26 -18.10 -10.50
N GLY A 63 -16.15 -18.48 -9.86
CA GLY A 63 -15.32 -19.62 -10.27
C GLY A 63 -15.70 -20.93 -9.56
N ASN A 64 -15.66 -22.05 -10.28
CA ASN A 64 -15.75 -23.39 -9.68
C ASN A 64 -14.52 -23.69 -8.80
N SER A 65 -14.75 -24.41 -7.70
CA SER A 65 -13.80 -24.69 -6.60
C SER A 65 -12.52 -25.45 -6.96
N ASP A 66 -12.31 -25.84 -8.22
CA ASP A 66 -11.14 -26.64 -8.68
C ASP A 66 -9.94 -25.79 -9.12
N HIS A 67 -9.94 -24.48 -8.84
CA HIS A 67 -8.88 -23.59 -9.30
C HIS A 67 -7.61 -23.71 -8.43
N LYS A 68 -6.55 -24.30 -9.00
CA LYS A 68 -5.17 -24.34 -8.48
C LYS A 68 -4.51 -22.94 -8.40
N LYS A 69 -5.10 -22.03 -7.62
CA LYS A 69 -4.63 -20.64 -7.47
C LYS A 69 -3.59 -20.44 -6.37
N THR A 70 -3.30 -21.48 -5.59
CA THR A 70 -2.41 -21.43 -4.42
C THR A 70 -1.03 -20.85 -4.74
N LEU A 71 -0.39 -21.26 -5.85
CA LEU A 71 0.96 -20.77 -6.15
C LEU A 71 0.98 -19.27 -6.56
N VAL A 72 0.01 -18.83 -7.37
CA VAL A 72 -0.09 -17.41 -7.76
C VAL A 72 -0.41 -16.54 -6.55
N GLU A 73 -1.29 -17.00 -5.67
CA GLU A 73 -1.61 -16.31 -4.41
C GLU A 73 -0.40 -16.22 -3.49
N ILE A 74 0.38 -17.29 -3.33
CA ILE A 74 1.63 -17.27 -2.55
C ILE A 74 2.61 -16.24 -3.12
N ILE A 75 2.85 -16.22 -4.43
CA ILE A 75 3.76 -15.26 -5.05
C ILE A 75 3.26 -13.82 -4.86
N MET A 76 1.96 -13.58 -5.07
CA MET A 76 1.39 -12.24 -4.96
C MET A 76 1.36 -11.74 -3.52
N ASN A 77 1.08 -12.60 -2.53
CA ASN A 77 1.15 -12.26 -1.12
C ASN A 77 2.60 -11.95 -0.68
N PHE A 78 3.57 -12.70 -1.21
CA PHE A 78 5.00 -12.41 -1.00
C PHE A 78 5.36 -11.04 -1.55
N VAL A 79 5.07 -10.76 -2.83
CA VAL A 79 5.36 -9.45 -3.44
C VAL A 79 4.61 -8.34 -2.72
N GLY A 80 3.35 -8.55 -2.35
CA GLY A 80 2.52 -7.57 -1.64
C GLY A 80 3.12 -7.17 -0.30
N THR A 81 3.60 -8.14 0.47
CA THR A 81 4.27 -7.91 1.75
C THR A 81 5.42 -6.90 1.60
N PHE A 82 6.36 -7.17 0.70
CA PHE A 82 7.55 -6.31 0.55
C PHE A 82 7.21 -4.96 -0.07
N MET A 83 6.34 -4.93 -1.07
CA MET A 83 6.01 -3.69 -1.78
C MET A 83 5.25 -2.71 -0.88
N PHE A 84 4.25 -3.18 -0.11
CA PHE A 84 3.51 -2.32 0.80
C PHE A 84 4.37 -1.85 1.99
N VAL A 85 5.27 -2.68 2.51
CA VAL A 85 6.21 -2.26 3.56
C VAL A 85 7.22 -1.24 3.02
N ALA A 86 7.75 -1.41 1.81
CA ALA A 86 8.70 -0.48 1.21
C ALA A 86 8.06 0.89 0.94
N VAL A 87 6.86 0.90 0.35
CA VAL A 87 6.10 2.14 0.10
C VAL A 87 5.68 2.78 1.41
N GLY A 88 5.20 2.00 2.38
CA GLY A 88 4.82 2.49 3.70
C GLY A 88 5.99 3.10 4.47
N GLY A 89 7.16 2.46 4.44
CA GLY A 89 8.39 2.98 5.03
C GLY A 89 8.84 4.29 4.37
N THR A 90 8.75 4.38 3.04
CA THR A 90 9.04 5.61 2.29
C THR A 90 8.10 6.74 2.66
N ALA A 91 6.79 6.46 2.71
CA ALA A 91 5.77 7.43 3.11
C ALA A 91 5.97 7.92 4.55
N LEU A 92 6.24 7.01 5.49
CA LEU A 92 6.52 7.36 6.88
C LEU A 92 7.78 8.21 7.01
N HIS A 93 8.85 7.84 6.30
CA HIS A 93 10.10 8.61 6.31
C HIS A 93 9.89 10.02 5.79
N TYR A 94 9.20 10.17 4.65
CA TYR A 94 8.91 11.45 4.02
C TYR A 94 8.01 12.34 4.90
N TRP A 95 6.84 11.83 5.31
CA TRP A 95 5.86 12.61 6.07
C TRP A 95 6.27 12.86 7.52
N HIS A 96 7.14 12.04 8.10
CA HIS A 96 7.69 12.33 9.42
C HIS A 96 8.56 13.59 9.43
N GLY A 97 9.36 13.77 8.37
CA GLY A 97 10.25 14.92 8.17
C GLY A 97 9.60 16.14 7.50
N TYR A 98 8.33 16.07 7.14
CA TYR A 98 7.61 17.16 6.47
C TYR A 98 7.47 18.40 7.37
N ILE A 99 7.83 19.57 6.82
CA ILE A 99 7.69 20.88 7.47
C ILE A 99 6.75 21.75 6.61
N PRO A 100 5.63 22.24 7.15
CA PRO A 100 4.72 23.11 6.41
C PRO A 100 5.35 24.49 6.14
N GLU A 101 5.06 25.08 4.97
CA GLU A 101 5.56 26.40 4.58
C GLU A 101 5.07 27.55 5.49
N GLN A 102 3.93 27.35 6.16
CA GLN A 102 3.36 28.34 7.06
C GLN A 102 3.99 28.21 8.46
N LYS A 103 4.89 29.15 8.79
CA LYS A 103 5.64 29.27 10.05
C LYS A 103 4.81 29.24 11.36
N TYR A 104 3.47 29.25 11.30
CA TYR A 104 2.59 29.32 12.48
C TYR A 104 1.60 28.15 12.61
N ILE A 105 1.63 27.16 11.71
CA ILE A 105 0.80 25.95 11.84
C ILE A 105 1.67 24.84 12.43
N TYR A 106 1.47 24.56 13.73
CA TYR A 106 2.20 23.51 14.45
C TYR A 106 1.72 22.09 14.10
N ASP A 107 0.55 21.94 13.47
CA ASP A 107 -0.04 20.66 13.12
C ASP A 107 -0.67 20.73 11.72
N ALA A 108 0.11 20.37 10.70
CA ALA A 108 -0.34 20.31 9.32
C ALA A 108 -1.19 19.05 9.12
N SER A 109 -2.45 19.21 8.73
CA SER A 109 -3.37 18.07 8.55
C SER A 109 -2.86 17.09 7.50
N GLU A 110 -2.13 17.57 6.49
CA GLU A 110 -1.58 16.72 5.42
C GLU A 110 -0.49 15.81 5.96
N ARG A 111 0.31 16.29 6.93
CA ARG A 111 1.33 15.47 7.61
C ARG A 111 0.70 14.29 8.32
N GLN A 112 -0.38 14.51 9.05
CA GLN A 112 -1.10 13.45 9.76
C GLN A 112 -1.69 12.42 8.79
N ILE A 113 -2.26 12.89 7.68
CA ILE A 113 -2.82 12.00 6.65
C ILE A 113 -1.71 11.20 5.96
N GLY A 114 -0.56 11.81 5.68
CA GLY A 114 0.61 11.12 5.12
C GLY A 114 1.19 10.04 6.05
N LEU A 115 1.28 10.33 7.34
CA LEU A 115 1.65 9.34 8.35
C LEU A 115 0.61 8.21 8.46
N ALA A 116 -0.68 8.53 8.31
CA ALA A 116 -1.74 7.53 8.27
C ALA A 116 -1.62 6.63 7.03
N VAL A 117 -1.38 7.20 5.84
CA VAL A 117 -1.13 6.42 4.60
C VAL A 117 0.04 5.48 4.79
N GLY A 118 1.18 5.97 5.30
CA GLY A 118 2.35 5.14 5.55
C GLY A 118 2.08 4.00 6.55
N SER A 119 1.38 4.31 7.64
CA SER A 119 1.00 3.31 8.65
C SER A 119 0.05 2.24 8.11
N LEU A 120 -0.95 2.65 7.31
CA LEU A 120 -1.88 1.73 6.67
C LEU A 120 -1.16 0.82 5.66
N CYS A 121 -0.18 1.33 4.93
CA CYS A 121 0.64 0.51 4.04
C CYS A 121 1.43 -0.55 4.82
N VAL A 122 1.99 -0.22 5.99
CA VAL A 122 2.69 -1.20 6.83
C VAL A 122 1.72 -2.27 7.34
N LEU A 123 0.51 -1.88 7.78
CA LEU A 123 -0.53 -2.82 8.20
C LEU A 123 -0.99 -3.73 7.06
N GLU A 124 -1.11 -3.17 5.85
CA GLU A 124 -1.46 -3.92 4.65
C GLU A 124 -0.37 -4.94 4.29
N GLY A 125 0.91 -4.55 4.37
CA GLY A 125 2.03 -5.47 4.21
C GLY A 125 2.02 -6.61 5.24
N ALA A 126 1.66 -6.31 6.49
CA ALA A 126 1.51 -7.33 7.53
C ALA A 126 0.32 -8.28 7.26
N ALA A 127 -0.79 -7.76 6.72
CA ALA A 127 -1.92 -8.59 6.30
C ALA A 127 -1.52 -9.55 5.18
N TYR A 128 -0.80 -9.07 4.16
CA TYR A 128 -0.25 -9.93 3.09
C TYR A 128 0.73 -10.97 3.61
N LEU A 129 1.51 -10.66 4.65
CA LEU A 129 2.41 -11.63 5.27
C LEU A 129 1.65 -12.75 5.99
N ILE A 130 0.57 -12.40 6.70
CA ILE A 130 -0.28 -13.40 7.34
C ILE A 130 -0.91 -14.31 6.29
N ASP A 131 -1.45 -13.73 5.22
CA ASP A 131 -2.06 -14.49 4.12
C ASP A 131 -1.01 -15.38 3.43
N LEU A 132 0.23 -14.91 3.25
CA LEU A 132 1.34 -15.71 2.73
C LEU A 132 1.61 -16.95 3.59
N ILE A 133 1.71 -16.78 4.91
CA ILE A 133 1.98 -17.87 5.85
C ILE A 133 0.83 -18.90 5.80
N LEU A 134 -0.43 -18.43 5.79
CA LEU A 134 -1.59 -19.31 5.72
C LEU A 134 -1.65 -20.08 4.41
N SER A 135 -1.43 -19.41 3.27
CA SER A 135 -1.39 -20.06 1.95
C SER A 135 -0.27 -21.10 1.87
N PHE A 136 0.91 -20.80 2.42
CA PHE A 136 2.04 -21.75 2.43
C PHE A 136 1.75 -22.97 3.31
N LEU A 137 1.18 -22.78 4.50
CA LEU A 137 0.80 -23.88 5.39
C LEU A 137 -0.27 -24.79 4.76
N HIS A 138 -1.24 -24.19 4.06
CA HIS A 138 -2.27 -24.96 3.34
C HIS A 138 -1.66 -25.77 2.20
N TYR A 139 -0.81 -25.14 1.38
CA TYR A 139 -0.10 -25.80 0.28
C TYR A 139 0.75 -26.97 0.76
N ALA A 140 1.53 -26.78 1.83
CA ALA A 140 2.36 -27.84 2.40
C ALA A 140 1.53 -29.01 2.95
N LYS A 141 0.32 -28.77 3.45
CA LYS A 141 -0.58 -29.84 3.94
C LYS A 141 -1.28 -30.61 2.82
N GLU A 142 -1.44 -30.03 1.64
CA GLU A 142 -2.01 -30.75 0.49
C GLU A 142 -0.98 -31.63 -0.23
N GLU A 143 0.31 -31.30 -0.15
CA GLU A 143 1.38 -32.10 -0.77
C GLU A 143 1.92 -33.26 0.10
N PHE A 144 1.73 -33.23 1.43
CA PHE A 144 2.24 -34.23 2.39
C PHE A 144 1.13 -34.90 3.20
#